data_AF-A0A937X7G4-F1
#
_entry.id   AF-A0A937X7G4-F1
#
_cell.length_a   1.000
_cell.length_b   1.000
_cell.length_c   1.000
_cell.angle_alpha   90.00
_cell.angle_beta   90.00
_cell.angle_gamma   90.00
#
_symmetry.space_group_name_H-M   'P 1'
#
loop_
_entity.id
_entity.type
_entity.pdbx_description
1 polymer ?
#
loop_
_entity_poly.entity_id
_entity_poly.type
_entity_poly.pdbx_seq_one_letter_code
_entity_poly.pdbx_strand_id
1 'polypeptide(L)'
;ALALEADREVNQKEVDEILATQAEVRDRLERLRARHTELYNKRGMLDVERYKLEAQRREADDRLVRLKEERVGQLAQVKDAEAEAKRQGEAAEKARMTVETAREDEGRCLANVETLRKSLSDVEAALTDAKGQFAVAEQQLKAQEATMGTAVDAVLDAGLPGVIGTLLMLGEAEPEFARALQEAAGPRLRNIVVENDGVAAKVSKLLHGKAVGRVTCLPLNKLQPPRRLNQVKQPGCLGYAIDKVRFDAKYEAAFFQAFGDTLLFETLDHARPHIGQYRMVTLDGDVLDKGGAMTVGRSRGEPAHFLANLRTAYEERKAAVQTTAQRVSQRQHALAEMQKGAESAMTRLREAQHAAMAADLEQEAALARAKDAAARLAETDTAIGETEREVVDRERAVEAAIDSGLPVDAEFNEVEFELAEVEESVGNDRLNELMEQVRNAGWDADQARSRANGLATEIDAAERSRQEADLALVTAEAERARKLAQAERENADAERIEADLTRLQQDRLTLEAEHQRAKSGLEELAALRDAAKDRRFVAERALEARNQDLERLSDGLRHTTEKLEEQTRKLQETETGLWEDGIEPPEGRPEMTTAQAEAARQDAQVRLEALGMVNQLA
;
A
#
# COMPACT_ATOMS: atom_id res chain seq x y z
N ALA A 1 -46.92 71.71 129.82
CA ALA A 1 -46.55 70.30 130.02
C ALA A 1 -47.25 69.40 129.00
N LEU A 2 -48.59 69.39 128.92
CA LEU A 2 -49.36 68.52 128.01
C LEU A 2 -49.26 68.81 126.49
N ALA A 3 -48.76 69.97 126.06
CA ALA A 3 -48.58 70.29 124.62
C ALA A 3 -47.21 69.85 124.05
N LEU A 4 -46.22 69.56 124.92
CA LEU A 4 -44.86 69.17 124.52
C LEU A 4 -44.68 67.64 124.39
N GLU A 5 -45.62 66.86 124.92
CA GLU A 5 -45.65 65.39 124.79
C GLU A 5 -46.41 64.95 123.53
N ALA A 6 -47.47 65.67 123.12
CA ALA A 6 -48.19 65.43 121.87
C ALA A 6 -47.34 65.77 120.63
N ASP A 7 -46.59 66.88 120.64
CA ASP A 7 -45.65 67.21 119.56
C ASP A 7 -44.47 66.24 119.49
N ARG A 8 -44.07 65.61 120.61
CA ARG A 8 -43.05 64.55 120.60
C ARG A 8 -43.59 63.24 120.04
N GLU A 9 -44.81 62.81 120.38
CA GLU A 9 -45.41 61.60 119.79
C GLU A 9 -45.76 61.76 118.31
N VAL A 10 -46.16 62.95 117.86
CA VAL A 10 -46.40 63.23 116.42
C VAL A 10 -45.08 63.25 115.65
N ASN A 11 -44.03 63.91 116.17
CA ASN A 11 -42.71 63.88 115.56
C ASN A 11 -42.05 62.48 115.63
N GLN A 12 -42.30 61.68 116.67
CA GLN A 12 -41.79 60.31 116.76
C GLN A 12 -42.48 59.40 115.73
N LYS A 13 -43.79 59.57 115.50
CA LYS A 13 -44.53 58.84 114.45
C LYS A 13 -44.13 59.28 113.05
N GLU A 14 -43.92 60.57 112.79
CA GLU A 14 -43.40 61.05 111.52
C GLU A 14 -41.95 60.58 111.28
N VAL A 15 -41.10 60.53 112.31
CA VAL A 15 -39.75 59.96 112.22
C VAL A 15 -39.78 58.45 112.02
N ASP A 16 -40.68 57.72 112.68
CA ASP A 16 -40.83 56.27 112.50
C ASP A 16 -41.45 55.93 111.11
N GLU A 17 -42.35 56.76 110.58
CA GLU A 17 -42.88 56.64 109.20
C GLU A 17 -41.80 56.99 108.15
N ILE A 18 -40.97 58.01 108.39
CA ILE A 18 -39.83 58.36 107.52
C ILE A 18 -38.74 57.27 107.58
N LEU A 19 -38.45 56.71 108.75
CA LEU A 19 -37.51 55.60 108.91
C LEU A 19 -38.06 54.30 108.32
N ALA A 20 -39.37 54.05 108.42
CA ALA A 20 -40.03 52.92 107.78
C ALA A 20 -40.01 53.04 106.26
N THR A 21 -40.35 54.21 105.71
CA THR A 21 -40.27 54.46 104.26
C THR A 21 -38.83 54.47 103.74
N GLN A 22 -37.86 54.99 104.50
CA GLN A 22 -36.43 54.85 104.16
C GLN A 22 -35.95 53.40 104.21
N ALA A 23 -36.40 52.60 105.18
CA ALA A 23 -36.08 51.18 105.26
C ALA A 23 -36.73 50.40 104.11
N GLU A 24 -37.96 50.73 103.72
CA GLU A 24 -38.69 50.12 102.60
C GLU A 24 -38.06 50.45 101.25
N VAL A 25 -37.66 51.71 101.04
CA VAL A 25 -36.93 52.16 99.85
C VAL A 25 -35.55 51.49 99.78
N ARG A 26 -34.83 51.41 100.90
CA ARG A 26 -33.52 50.74 100.98
C ARG A 26 -33.63 49.23 100.70
N ASP A 27 -34.62 48.55 101.27
CA ASP A 27 -34.85 47.12 101.04
C ASP A 27 -35.30 46.85 99.59
N ARG A 28 -36.13 47.74 99.00
CA ARG A 28 -36.46 47.72 97.57
C ARG A 28 -35.22 47.91 96.69
N LEU A 29 -34.33 48.83 97.05
CA LEU A 29 -33.04 49.05 96.38
C LEU A 29 -32.12 47.83 96.48
N GLU A 30 -32.00 47.19 97.65
CA GLU A 30 -31.22 45.97 97.82
C GLU A 30 -31.79 44.80 96.99
N ARG A 31 -33.12 44.63 96.94
CA ARG A 31 -33.77 43.61 96.10
C ARG A 31 -33.59 43.87 94.61
N LEU A 32 -33.77 45.12 94.15
CA LEU A 32 -33.54 45.49 92.74
C LEU A 32 -32.08 45.32 92.35
N ARG A 33 -31.13 45.70 93.20
CA ARG A 33 -29.68 45.48 92.97
C ARG A 33 -29.33 43.99 92.92
N ALA A 34 -29.89 43.17 93.80
CA ALA A 34 -29.69 41.73 93.78
C ALA A 34 -30.22 41.12 92.47
N ARG A 35 -31.44 41.49 92.06
CA ARG A 35 -32.05 41.00 90.81
C ARG A 35 -31.34 41.51 89.55
N HIS A 36 -30.91 42.77 89.56
CA HIS A 36 -30.05 43.33 88.51
C HIS A 36 -28.74 42.55 88.38
N THR A 37 -28.10 42.21 89.50
CA THR A 37 -26.86 41.41 89.49
C THR A 37 -27.08 39.98 88.99
N GLU A 38 -28.21 39.36 89.35
CA GLU A 38 -28.60 38.04 88.85
C GLU A 38 -28.84 38.04 87.34
N LEU A 39 -29.65 38.99 86.84
CA LEU A 39 -29.91 39.15 85.41
C LEU A 39 -28.64 39.54 84.63
N TYR A 40 -27.76 40.37 85.20
CA TYR A 40 -26.46 40.71 84.63
C TYR A 40 -25.59 39.47 84.43
N ASN A 41 -25.48 38.61 85.45
CA ASN A 41 -24.71 37.36 85.35
C ASN A 41 -25.35 36.39 84.35
N LYS A 42 -26.68 36.30 84.33
CA LYS A 42 -27.42 35.45 83.39
C LYS A 42 -27.25 35.91 81.94
N ARG A 43 -27.30 37.24 81.69
CA ARG A 43 -26.99 37.83 80.38
C ARG A 43 -25.56 37.53 79.96
N GLY A 44 -24.58 37.72 80.85
CA GLY A 44 -23.18 37.38 80.60
C GLY A 44 -22.97 35.89 80.25
N MET A 45 -23.69 34.98 80.89
CA MET A 45 -23.65 33.54 80.54
C MET A 45 -24.20 33.26 79.14
N LEU A 46 -25.36 33.84 78.81
CA LEU A 46 -26.02 33.67 77.50
C LEU A 46 -25.20 34.32 76.37
N ASP A 47 -24.59 35.48 76.61
CA ASP A 47 -23.69 36.11 75.65
C ASP A 47 -22.48 35.23 75.36
N VAL A 48 -21.85 34.64 76.39
CA VAL A 48 -20.73 33.71 76.21
C VAL A 48 -21.15 32.46 75.43
N GLU A 49 -22.36 31.93 75.67
CA GLU A 49 -22.89 30.80 74.93
C GLU A 49 -23.18 31.16 73.46
N ARG A 50 -23.79 32.32 73.20
CA ARG A 50 -24.00 32.84 71.85
C ARG A 50 -22.68 33.02 71.10
N TYR A 51 -21.68 33.65 71.73
CA TYR A 51 -20.36 33.84 71.12
C TYR A 51 -19.68 32.51 70.77
N LYS A 52 -19.84 31.46 71.60
CA LYS A 52 -19.32 30.12 71.30
C LYS A 52 -20.03 29.51 70.09
N LEU A 53 -21.35 29.58 70.03
CA LEU A 53 -22.13 29.04 68.91
C LEU A 53 -21.83 29.81 67.60
N GLU A 54 -21.70 31.13 67.66
CA GLU A 54 -21.29 31.97 66.52
C GLU A 54 -19.87 31.63 66.03
N ALA A 55 -18.92 31.40 66.95
CA ALA A 55 -17.58 30.98 66.58
C ALA A 55 -17.58 29.61 65.88
N GLN A 56 -18.34 28.65 66.40
CA GLN A 56 -18.49 27.33 65.77
C GLN A 56 -19.19 27.40 64.41
N ARG A 57 -20.18 28.30 64.24
CA ARG A 57 -20.82 28.54 62.94
C ARG A 57 -19.81 29.09 61.93
N ARG A 58 -19.06 30.13 62.31
CA ARG A 58 -18.01 30.71 61.45
C ARG A 58 -16.97 29.68 61.04
N GLU A 59 -16.56 28.80 61.96
CA GLU A 59 -15.62 27.72 61.63
C GLU A 59 -16.21 26.76 60.58
N ALA A 60 -17.50 26.43 60.67
CA ALA A 60 -18.19 25.61 59.68
C ALA A 60 -18.35 26.33 58.32
N ASP A 61 -18.65 27.63 58.33
CA ASP A 61 -18.69 28.47 57.12
C ASP A 61 -17.32 28.50 56.42
N ASP A 62 -16.24 28.72 57.18
CA ASP A 62 -14.88 28.73 56.64
C ASP A 62 -14.50 27.36 56.05
N ARG A 63 -14.87 26.26 56.71
CA ARG A 63 -14.70 24.90 56.16
C ARG A 63 -15.49 24.72 54.86
N LEU A 64 -16.73 25.20 54.82
CA LEU A 64 -17.58 25.12 53.63
C LEU A 64 -17.00 25.88 52.44
N VAL A 65 -16.47 27.09 52.67
CA VAL A 65 -15.80 27.88 51.63
C VAL A 65 -14.59 27.13 51.07
N ARG A 66 -13.73 26.57 51.94
CA ARG A 66 -12.55 25.78 51.52
C ARG A 66 -12.93 24.57 50.67
N LEU A 67 -13.95 23.82 51.10
CA LEU A 67 -14.44 22.66 50.34
C LEU A 67 -15.01 23.08 48.97
N LYS A 68 -15.74 24.21 48.91
CA LYS A 68 -16.27 24.75 47.65
C LYS A 68 -15.16 25.21 46.70
N GLU A 69 -14.07 25.80 47.21
CA GLU A 69 -12.89 26.13 46.42
C GLU A 69 -12.19 24.87 45.89
N GLU A 70 -12.02 23.85 46.74
CA GLU A 70 -11.45 22.56 46.34
C GLU A 70 -12.28 21.88 45.24
N ARG A 71 -13.61 21.89 45.39
CA ARG A 71 -14.56 21.36 44.40
C ARG A 71 -14.38 22.01 43.03
N VAL A 72 -14.15 23.32 42.96
CA VAL A 72 -13.92 24.01 41.68
C VAL A 72 -12.65 23.49 40.99
N GLY A 73 -11.59 23.29 41.76
CA GLY A 73 -10.34 22.70 41.25
C GLY A 73 -10.51 21.26 40.78
N GLN A 74 -11.17 20.43 41.56
CA GLN A 74 -11.46 19.03 41.20
C GLN A 74 -12.40 18.93 39.99
N LEU A 75 -13.39 19.81 39.86
CA LEU A 75 -14.29 19.87 38.69
C LEU A 75 -13.52 20.18 37.41
N ALA A 76 -12.52 21.07 37.47
CA ALA A 76 -11.63 21.32 36.34
C ALA A 76 -10.81 20.07 35.97
N GLN A 77 -10.24 19.38 36.97
CA GLN A 77 -9.50 18.13 36.75
C GLN A 77 -10.35 17.03 36.12
N VAL A 78 -11.62 16.89 36.52
CA VAL A 78 -12.56 15.94 35.90
C VAL A 78 -12.75 16.27 34.42
N LYS A 79 -13.04 17.53 34.08
CA LYS A 79 -13.24 17.95 32.70
C LYS A 79 -11.99 17.70 31.83
N ASP A 80 -10.81 18.00 32.36
CA ASP A 80 -9.56 17.76 31.65
C ASP A 80 -9.31 16.27 31.43
N ALA A 81 -9.54 15.44 32.46
CA ALA A 81 -9.40 13.98 32.36
C ALA A 81 -10.41 13.34 31.41
N GLU A 82 -11.67 13.81 31.39
CA GLU A 82 -12.69 13.36 30.43
C GLU A 82 -12.36 13.76 28.99
N ALA A 83 -11.86 14.99 28.79
CA ALA A 83 -11.43 15.44 27.47
C ALA A 83 -10.24 14.61 26.96
N GLU A 84 -9.29 14.29 27.83
CA GLU A 84 -8.17 13.41 27.50
C GLU A 84 -8.63 11.99 27.18
N ALA A 85 -9.51 11.40 28.00
CA ALA A 85 -10.07 10.08 27.74
C ALA A 85 -10.81 10.01 26.39
N LYS A 86 -11.52 11.08 26.01
CA LYS A 86 -12.16 11.19 24.70
C LYS A 86 -11.14 11.22 23.56
N ARG A 87 -10.08 12.04 23.68
CA ARG A 87 -9.00 12.12 22.68
C ARG A 87 -8.31 10.77 22.50
N GLN A 88 -8.01 10.08 23.60
CA GLN A 88 -7.40 8.75 23.56
C GLN A 88 -8.35 7.71 22.95
N GLY A 89 -9.66 7.81 23.20
CA GLY A 89 -10.65 6.97 22.53
C GLY A 89 -10.68 7.16 21.01
N GLU A 90 -10.66 8.40 20.53
CA GLU A 90 -10.58 8.70 19.09
C GLU A 90 -9.26 8.21 18.47
N ALA A 91 -8.15 8.27 19.23
CA ALA A 91 -6.85 7.74 18.79
C ALA A 91 -6.85 6.21 18.70
N ALA A 92 -7.41 5.53 19.70
CA ALA A 92 -7.56 4.07 19.72
C ALA A 92 -8.46 3.57 18.57
N GLU A 93 -9.57 4.26 18.30
CA GLU A 93 -10.45 3.93 17.16
C GLU A 93 -9.71 4.05 15.83
N LYS A 94 -8.95 5.13 15.63
CA LYS A 94 -8.09 5.29 14.43
C LYS A 94 -7.06 4.18 14.33
N ALA A 95 -6.41 3.80 15.43
CA ALA A 95 -5.43 2.72 15.43
C ALA A 95 -6.07 1.34 15.15
N ARG A 96 -7.32 1.11 15.57
CA ARG A 96 -8.07 -0.10 15.20
C ARG A 96 -8.42 -0.14 13.71
N MET A 97 -8.81 1.00 13.13
CA MET A 97 -9.05 1.10 11.68
C MET A 97 -7.76 0.83 10.88
N THR A 98 -6.59 1.31 11.32
CA THR A 98 -5.33 1.01 10.64
C THR A 98 -4.94 -0.46 10.73
N VAL A 99 -5.31 -1.16 11.80
CA VAL A 99 -5.16 -2.63 11.89
C VAL A 99 -6.04 -3.32 10.85
N GLU A 100 -7.29 -2.90 10.70
CA GLU A 100 -8.22 -3.50 9.74
C GLU A 100 -7.72 -3.35 8.29
N THR A 101 -7.30 -2.15 7.90
CA THR A 101 -6.74 -1.91 6.57
C THR A 101 -5.43 -2.69 6.35
N ALA A 102 -4.56 -2.79 7.36
CA ALA A 102 -3.34 -3.58 7.27
C ALA A 102 -3.63 -5.09 7.14
N ARG A 103 -4.70 -5.61 7.77
CA ARG A 103 -5.15 -7.01 7.62
C ARG A 103 -5.66 -7.29 6.22
N GLU A 104 -6.44 -6.38 5.66
CA GLU A 104 -6.94 -6.51 4.28
C GLU A 104 -5.79 -6.52 3.27
N ASP A 105 -4.81 -5.61 3.45
CA ASP A 105 -3.62 -5.54 2.62
C ASP A 105 -2.77 -6.82 2.72
N GLU A 106 -2.54 -7.35 3.94
CA GLU A 106 -1.85 -8.64 4.14
C GLU A 106 -2.60 -9.78 3.44
N GLY A 107 -3.92 -9.88 3.63
CA GLY A 107 -4.76 -10.89 2.99
C GLY A 107 -4.67 -10.84 1.46
N ARG A 108 -4.70 -9.64 0.88
CA ARG A 108 -4.53 -9.44 -0.56
C ARG A 108 -3.15 -9.87 -1.05
N CYS A 109 -2.09 -9.53 -0.31
CA CYS A 109 -0.73 -9.95 -0.64
C CYS A 109 -0.56 -11.47 -0.60
N LEU A 110 -1.11 -12.14 0.42
CA LEU A 110 -1.06 -13.60 0.54
C LEU A 110 -1.82 -14.30 -0.59
N ALA A 111 -3.01 -13.80 -0.94
CA ALA A 111 -3.78 -14.33 -2.08
C ALA A 111 -3.02 -14.20 -3.41
N ASN A 112 -2.35 -13.07 -3.63
CA ASN A 112 -1.50 -12.86 -4.80
C ASN A 112 -0.29 -13.81 -4.83
N VAL A 113 0.33 -14.08 -3.68
CA VAL A 113 1.41 -15.07 -3.57
C VAL A 113 0.90 -16.48 -3.92
N GLU A 114 -0.26 -16.88 -3.43
CA GLU A 114 -0.84 -18.21 -3.74
C GLU A 114 -1.19 -18.37 -5.22
N THR A 115 -1.84 -17.37 -5.82
CA THR A 115 -2.18 -17.41 -7.25
C THR A 115 -0.92 -17.47 -8.12
N LEU A 116 0.12 -16.72 -7.77
CA LEU A 116 1.38 -16.72 -8.51
C LEU A 116 2.17 -18.03 -8.31
N ARG A 117 2.09 -18.67 -7.13
CA ARG A 117 2.63 -20.02 -6.89
C ARG A 117 1.98 -21.07 -7.77
N LYS A 118 0.63 -21.08 -7.87
CA LYS A 118 -0.10 -22.00 -8.75
C LYS A 118 0.33 -21.81 -10.21
N SER A 119 0.31 -20.55 -10.64
CA SER A 119 0.77 -20.13 -11.97
C SER A 119 2.22 -20.53 -12.26
N LEU A 120 3.14 -20.45 -11.29
CA LEU A 120 4.52 -20.93 -11.44
C LEU A 120 4.56 -22.45 -11.63
N SER A 121 3.83 -23.21 -10.80
CA SER A 121 3.75 -24.66 -10.90
C SER A 121 3.25 -25.13 -12.27
N ASP A 122 2.26 -24.45 -12.84
CA ASP A 122 1.73 -24.77 -14.17
C ASP A 122 2.79 -24.59 -15.28
N VAL A 123 3.63 -23.53 -15.18
CA VAL A 123 4.67 -23.27 -16.18
C VAL A 123 5.90 -24.15 -15.96
N GLU A 124 6.21 -24.55 -14.73
CA GLU A 124 7.24 -25.56 -14.45
C GLU A 124 6.84 -26.94 -15.01
N ALA A 125 5.56 -27.31 -14.91
CA ALA A 125 5.03 -28.50 -15.57
C ALA A 125 5.17 -28.41 -17.10
N ALA A 126 4.78 -27.27 -17.69
CA ALA A 126 4.97 -27.03 -19.12
C ALA A 126 6.44 -27.06 -19.56
N LEU A 127 7.38 -26.56 -18.73
CA LEU A 127 8.81 -26.64 -19.00
C LEU A 127 9.30 -28.10 -18.99
N THR A 128 8.78 -28.91 -18.08
CA THR A 128 9.12 -30.33 -17.97
C THR A 128 8.66 -31.09 -19.21
N ASP A 129 7.43 -30.82 -19.66
CA ASP A 129 6.89 -31.38 -20.90
C ASP A 129 7.71 -30.94 -22.13
N ALA A 130 7.98 -29.65 -22.27
CA ALA A 130 8.79 -29.11 -23.38
C ALA A 130 10.20 -29.73 -23.41
N LYS A 131 10.85 -29.93 -22.25
CA LYS A 131 12.14 -30.62 -22.15
C LYS A 131 12.05 -32.08 -22.57
N GLY A 132 10.97 -32.77 -22.20
CA GLY A 132 10.70 -34.14 -22.64
C GLY A 132 10.57 -34.24 -24.16
N GLN A 133 9.75 -33.36 -24.76
CA GLN A 133 9.58 -33.31 -26.22
C GLN A 133 10.89 -32.95 -26.93
N PHE A 134 11.67 -32.02 -26.39
CA PHE A 134 12.98 -31.66 -26.92
C PHE A 134 13.96 -32.85 -26.88
N ALA A 135 14.03 -33.59 -25.77
CA ALA A 135 14.88 -34.77 -25.65
C ALA A 135 14.52 -35.85 -26.68
N VAL A 136 13.23 -36.05 -26.96
CA VAL A 136 12.77 -36.97 -28.01
C VAL A 136 13.24 -36.49 -29.39
N ALA A 137 13.07 -35.21 -29.72
CA ALA A 137 13.53 -34.66 -31.01
C ALA A 137 15.07 -34.73 -31.16
N GLU A 138 15.81 -34.46 -30.09
CA GLU A 138 17.26 -34.57 -30.08
C GLU A 138 17.71 -36.03 -30.32
N GLN A 139 17.06 -37.00 -29.68
CA GLN A 139 17.34 -38.42 -29.90
C GLN A 139 17.01 -38.84 -31.34
N GLN A 140 15.87 -38.40 -31.88
CA GLN A 140 15.47 -38.69 -33.27
C GLN A 140 16.47 -38.11 -34.27
N LEU A 141 16.89 -36.85 -34.08
CA LEU A 141 17.88 -36.21 -34.94
C LEU A 141 19.23 -36.94 -34.90
N LYS A 142 19.76 -37.23 -33.70
CA LYS A 142 21.02 -37.97 -33.53
C LYS A 142 20.96 -39.38 -34.11
N ALA A 143 19.85 -40.08 -33.91
CA ALA A 143 19.64 -41.41 -34.48
C ALA A 143 19.66 -41.35 -36.02
N GLN A 144 19.01 -40.34 -36.61
CA GLN A 144 18.97 -40.17 -38.05
C GLN A 144 20.34 -39.76 -38.63
N GLU A 145 21.07 -38.86 -37.98
CA GLU A 145 22.44 -38.48 -38.34
C GLU A 145 23.39 -39.70 -38.30
N ALA A 146 23.29 -40.54 -37.28
CA ALA A 146 24.09 -41.77 -37.17
C ALA A 146 23.84 -42.77 -38.33
N THR A 147 22.71 -42.66 -39.05
CA THR A 147 22.45 -43.50 -40.23
C THR A 147 23.18 -43.06 -41.49
N MET A 148 23.78 -41.86 -41.56
CA MET A 148 24.48 -41.36 -42.76
C MET A 148 25.72 -42.20 -43.11
N GLY A 149 26.41 -42.70 -42.09
CA GLY A 149 27.57 -43.59 -42.22
C GLY A 149 28.90 -42.84 -42.26
N THR A 150 29.93 -43.49 -41.73
CA THR A 150 31.25 -42.90 -41.40
C THR A 150 31.93 -42.13 -42.54
N ALA A 151 31.73 -42.57 -43.79
CA ALA A 151 32.32 -41.91 -44.95
C ALA A 151 31.65 -40.58 -45.28
N VAL A 152 30.32 -40.50 -45.13
CA VAL A 152 29.56 -39.25 -45.34
C VAL A 152 29.87 -38.27 -44.22
N ASP A 153 29.88 -38.74 -42.97
CA ASP A 153 30.22 -37.93 -41.80
C ASP A 153 31.61 -37.33 -41.92
N ALA A 154 32.62 -38.13 -42.30
CA ALA A 154 33.99 -37.64 -42.45
C ALA A 154 34.15 -36.55 -43.53
N VAL A 155 33.24 -36.48 -44.51
CA VAL A 155 33.22 -35.44 -45.55
C VAL A 155 32.51 -34.19 -45.06
N LEU A 156 31.38 -34.33 -44.37
CA LEU A 156 30.64 -33.22 -43.78
C LEU A 156 31.46 -32.54 -42.66
N ASP A 157 32.07 -33.34 -41.78
CA ASP A 157 32.94 -32.88 -40.67
C ASP A 157 34.21 -32.18 -41.16
N ALA A 158 34.70 -32.53 -42.35
CA ALA A 158 35.90 -31.90 -42.91
C ALA A 158 35.65 -30.46 -43.39
N GLY A 159 34.38 -30.04 -43.50
CA GLY A 159 34.01 -28.65 -43.82
C GLY A 159 34.64 -28.14 -45.13
N LEU A 160 34.81 -29.01 -46.13
CA LEU A 160 35.46 -28.65 -47.38
C LEU A 160 34.64 -27.57 -48.12
N PRO A 161 35.24 -26.41 -48.49
CA PRO A 161 34.54 -25.39 -49.25
C PRO A 161 33.97 -25.93 -50.57
N GLY A 162 32.68 -25.66 -50.80
CA GLY A 162 31.91 -26.12 -51.96
C GLY A 162 31.22 -27.48 -51.80
N VAL A 163 31.33 -28.13 -50.64
CA VAL A 163 30.44 -29.24 -50.24
C VAL A 163 29.16 -28.63 -49.68
N ILE A 164 28.01 -28.99 -50.27
CA ILE A 164 26.72 -28.37 -49.93
C ILE A 164 25.98 -29.19 -48.87
N GLY A 165 25.88 -30.51 -49.06
CA GLY A 165 25.18 -31.40 -48.12
C GLY A 165 24.67 -32.66 -48.81
N THR A 166 24.03 -33.56 -48.07
CA THR A 166 23.38 -34.75 -48.67
C THR A 166 21.98 -34.41 -49.15
N LEU A 167 21.43 -35.20 -50.09
CA LEU A 167 20.03 -35.04 -50.49
C LEU A 167 19.05 -35.19 -49.32
N LEU A 168 19.42 -36.00 -48.32
CA LEU A 168 18.64 -36.18 -47.09
C LEU A 168 18.60 -34.92 -46.20
N MET A 169 19.64 -34.08 -46.26
CA MET A 169 19.71 -32.78 -45.55
C MET A 169 19.05 -31.64 -46.33
N LEU A 170 18.96 -31.75 -47.65
CA LEU A 170 18.55 -30.65 -48.54
C LEU A 170 17.08 -30.70 -48.96
N GLY A 171 16.34 -31.73 -48.56
CA GLY A 171 14.95 -31.96 -48.96
C GLY A 171 14.05 -32.13 -47.76
N GLU A 172 12.77 -31.82 -47.93
CA GLU A 172 11.69 -31.97 -46.97
C GLU A 172 10.55 -32.76 -47.60
N ALA A 173 9.83 -33.56 -46.81
CA ALA A 173 8.63 -34.24 -47.31
C ALA A 173 7.55 -34.31 -46.24
N GLU A 174 6.31 -34.45 -46.69
CA GLU A 174 5.17 -34.63 -45.78
C GLU A 174 5.22 -36.04 -45.15
N PRO A 175 4.81 -36.20 -43.88
CA PRO A 175 4.92 -37.47 -43.17
C PRO A 175 4.23 -38.66 -43.87
N GLU A 176 3.14 -38.38 -44.59
CA GLU A 176 2.38 -39.38 -45.35
C GLU A 176 3.23 -40.04 -46.46
N PHE A 177 4.14 -39.28 -47.09
CA PHE A 177 4.97 -39.78 -48.20
C PHE A 177 6.38 -40.15 -47.77
N ALA A 178 6.80 -39.82 -46.54
CA ALA A 178 8.18 -39.97 -46.08
C ALA A 178 8.74 -41.38 -46.32
N ARG A 179 7.94 -42.42 -46.03
CA ARG A 179 8.35 -43.82 -46.23
C ARG A 179 8.54 -44.17 -47.70
N ALA A 180 7.57 -43.83 -48.54
CA ALA A 180 7.65 -44.09 -49.96
C ALA A 180 8.82 -43.35 -50.60
N LEU A 181 9.06 -42.10 -50.20
CA LEU A 181 10.16 -41.29 -50.72
C LEU A 181 11.52 -41.81 -50.25
N GLN A 182 11.62 -42.26 -49.00
CA GLN A 182 12.82 -42.92 -48.50
C GLN A 182 13.18 -44.14 -49.33
N GLU A 183 12.23 -45.04 -49.57
CA GLU A 183 12.48 -46.27 -50.33
C GLU A 183 12.69 -45.98 -51.83
N ALA A 184 12.00 -44.97 -52.38
CA ALA A 184 12.17 -44.52 -53.76
C ALA A 184 13.59 -44.01 -54.04
N ALA A 185 14.17 -43.23 -53.14
CA ALA A 185 15.53 -42.74 -53.28
C ALA A 185 16.58 -43.75 -52.78
N GLY A 186 16.24 -44.53 -51.75
CA GLY A 186 17.10 -45.54 -51.14
C GLY A 186 18.45 -44.98 -50.70
N PRO A 187 19.58 -45.68 -50.97
CA PRO A 187 20.92 -45.20 -50.63
C PRO A 187 21.28 -43.86 -51.26
N ARG A 188 20.59 -43.44 -52.34
CA ARG A 188 20.88 -42.18 -53.05
C ARG A 188 20.61 -40.95 -52.20
N LEU A 189 19.82 -41.05 -51.14
CA LEU A 189 19.61 -39.97 -50.17
C LEU A 189 20.90 -39.50 -49.51
N ARG A 190 21.90 -40.39 -49.40
CA ARG A 190 23.21 -40.10 -48.80
C ARG A 190 24.19 -39.49 -49.80
N ASN A 191 23.79 -39.34 -51.07
CA ASN A 191 24.64 -38.72 -52.08
C ASN A 191 24.90 -37.26 -51.72
N ILE A 192 26.15 -36.84 -51.84
CA ILE A 192 26.64 -35.52 -51.42
C ILE A 192 26.57 -34.57 -52.60
N VAL A 193 25.74 -33.54 -52.52
CA VAL A 193 25.69 -32.45 -53.50
C VAL A 193 26.90 -31.54 -53.31
N VAL A 194 27.61 -31.24 -54.39
CA VAL A 194 28.78 -30.35 -54.40
C VAL A 194 28.65 -29.33 -55.52
N GLU A 195 29.25 -28.15 -55.35
CA GLU A 195 29.14 -27.06 -56.32
C GLU A 195 29.70 -27.45 -57.70
N ASN A 196 30.83 -28.17 -57.73
CA ASN A 196 31.46 -28.61 -58.96
C ASN A 196 32.29 -29.90 -58.81
N ASP A 197 32.66 -30.51 -59.94
CA ASP A 197 33.47 -31.73 -60.01
C ASP A 197 34.87 -31.58 -59.39
N GLY A 198 35.43 -30.37 -59.37
CA GLY A 198 36.67 -30.06 -58.67
C GLY A 198 36.57 -30.29 -57.16
N VAL A 199 35.43 -29.95 -56.54
CA VAL A 199 35.16 -30.25 -55.13
C VAL A 199 35.01 -31.76 -54.91
N ALA A 200 34.32 -32.47 -55.80
CA ALA A 200 34.21 -33.94 -55.72
C ALA A 200 35.58 -34.64 -55.73
N ALA A 201 36.54 -34.14 -56.52
CA ALA A 201 37.91 -34.64 -56.52
C ALA A 201 38.64 -34.40 -55.18
N LYS A 202 38.38 -33.26 -54.50
CA LYS A 202 38.91 -32.99 -53.16
C LYS A 202 38.31 -33.93 -52.11
N VAL A 203 36.99 -34.17 -52.18
CA VAL A 203 36.29 -35.15 -51.33
C VAL A 203 36.89 -36.55 -51.51
N SER A 204 37.17 -36.95 -52.75
CA SER A 204 37.85 -38.22 -53.03
C SER A 204 39.22 -38.30 -52.35
N LYS A 205 40.07 -37.27 -52.49
CA LYS A 205 41.40 -37.25 -51.84
C LYS A 205 41.30 -37.35 -50.32
N LEU A 206 40.34 -36.65 -49.71
CA LEU A 206 40.07 -36.72 -48.27
C LEU A 206 39.73 -38.15 -47.83
N LEU A 207 38.82 -38.82 -48.53
CA LEU A 207 38.39 -40.18 -48.19
C LEU A 207 39.51 -41.21 -48.37
N HIS A 208 40.32 -41.09 -49.44
CA HIS A 208 41.48 -41.96 -49.64
C HIS A 208 42.53 -41.78 -48.54
N GLY A 209 42.79 -40.54 -48.11
CA GLY A 209 43.74 -40.25 -47.04
C GLY A 209 43.30 -40.77 -45.67
N LYS A 210 41.99 -40.80 -45.40
CA LYS A 210 41.42 -41.27 -44.13
C LYS A 210 41.02 -42.75 -44.13
N ALA A 211 40.88 -43.39 -45.31
CA ALA A 211 40.41 -44.77 -45.49
C ALA A 211 39.04 -45.07 -44.81
N VAL A 212 38.12 -44.09 -44.81
CA VAL A 212 36.84 -44.13 -44.05
C VAL A 212 35.62 -44.57 -44.86
N GLY A 213 35.82 -45.03 -46.11
CA GLY A 213 34.78 -45.61 -46.96
C GLY A 213 34.58 -44.87 -48.29
N ARG A 214 33.40 -45.05 -48.91
CA ARG A 214 33.06 -44.48 -50.23
C ARG A 214 31.77 -43.69 -50.14
N VAL A 215 31.71 -42.60 -50.89
CA VAL A 215 30.52 -41.76 -51.06
C VAL A 215 30.29 -41.49 -52.54
N THR A 216 29.07 -41.09 -52.90
CA THR A 216 28.72 -40.61 -54.23
C THR A 216 28.53 -39.11 -54.18
N CYS A 217 29.29 -38.37 -54.98
CA CYS A 217 29.16 -36.92 -55.11
C CYS A 217 28.33 -36.56 -56.35
N LEU A 218 27.47 -35.54 -56.22
CA LEU A 218 26.62 -34.98 -57.27
C LEU A 218 27.08 -33.55 -57.58
N PRO A 219 28.03 -33.37 -58.51
CA PRO A 219 28.54 -32.05 -58.89
C PRO A 219 27.52 -31.29 -59.75
N LEU A 220 26.96 -30.19 -59.21
CA LEU A 220 25.87 -29.44 -59.85
C LEU A 220 26.22 -28.98 -61.27
N ASN A 221 27.48 -28.63 -61.54
CA ASN A 221 27.94 -28.22 -62.87
C ASN A 221 28.01 -29.34 -63.93
N LYS A 222 27.91 -30.62 -63.53
CA LYS A 222 27.93 -31.78 -64.45
C LYS A 222 26.62 -32.56 -64.46
N LEU A 223 25.69 -32.28 -63.54
CA LEU A 223 24.38 -32.91 -63.55
C LEU A 223 23.61 -32.46 -64.79
N GLN A 224 23.01 -33.43 -65.48
CA GLN A 224 22.12 -33.12 -66.59
C GLN A 224 20.82 -32.49 -66.07
N PRO A 225 20.24 -31.55 -66.82
CA PRO A 225 18.92 -31.04 -66.46
C PRO A 225 17.90 -32.19 -66.43
N PRO A 226 16.89 -32.10 -65.54
CA PRO A 226 15.83 -33.10 -65.50
C PRO A 226 15.14 -33.19 -66.86
N ARG A 227 14.89 -34.41 -67.32
CA ARG A 227 14.10 -34.61 -68.54
C ARG A 227 12.64 -34.29 -68.27
N ARG A 228 11.92 -33.79 -69.27
CA ARG A 228 10.47 -33.60 -69.17
C ARG A 228 9.79 -34.95 -68.92
N LEU A 229 8.99 -35.01 -67.86
CA LEU A 229 8.21 -36.17 -67.49
C LEU A 229 6.79 -36.01 -68.03
N ASN A 230 6.29 -37.01 -68.74
CA ASN A 230 4.91 -37.00 -69.23
C ASN A 230 3.96 -37.37 -68.09
N GLN A 231 2.80 -36.72 -68.01
CA GLN A 231 1.83 -37.04 -66.97
C GLN A 231 1.30 -38.48 -67.15
N VAL A 232 1.43 -39.31 -66.12
CA VAL A 232 0.93 -40.70 -66.13
C VAL A 232 -0.34 -40.77 -65.29
N LYS A 233 -1.50 -40.95 -65.95
CA LYS A 233 -2.81 -41.09 -65.31
C LYS A 233 -3.25 -42.55 -65.28
N GLN A 234 -2.75 -43.30 -64.29
CA GLN A 234 -3.16 -44.68 -64.04
C GLN A 234 -3.94 -44.78 -62.72
N PRO A 235 -4.87 -45.74 -62.57
CA PRO A 235 -5.57 -45.97 -61.31
C PRO A 235 -4.58 -46.18 -60.15
N GLY A 236 -4.78 -45.44 -59.05
CA GLY A 236 -3.92 -45.51 -57.86
C GLY A 236 -2.55 -44.83 -57.98
N CYS A 237 -2.26 -44.12 -59.07
CA CYS A 237 -1.03 -43.32 -59.24
C CYS A 237 -1.20 -41.91 -58.65
N LEU A 238 -0.30 -41.52 -57.75
CA LEU A 238 -0.28 -40.23 -57.03
C LEU A 238 0.65 -39.19 -57.66
N GLY A 239 1.26 -39.49 -58.81
CA GLY A 239 2.21 -38.64 -59.53
C GLY A 239 3.66 -39.09 -59.35
N TYR A 240 4.62 -38.20 -59.64
CA TYR A 240 6.04 -38.52 -59.47
C TYR A 240 6.50 -38.31 -58.03
N ALA A 241 7.42 -39.15 -57.57
CA ALA A 241 8.00 -39.06 -56.24
C ALA A 241 8.70 -37.72 -55.99
N ILE A 242 9.37 -37.16 -57.01
CA ILE A 242 10.06 -35.87 -56.90
C ILE A 242 9.09 -34.71 -56.59
N ASP A 243 7.84 -34.78 -57.08
CA ASP A 243 6.83 -33.74 -56.87
C ASP A 243 6.33 -33.70 -55.41
N LYS A 244 6.65 -34.73 -54.60
CA LYS A 244 6.28 -34.85 -53.19
C LYS A 244 7.43 -34.52 -52.24
N VAL A 245 8.55 -34.02 -52.76
CA VAL A 245 9.68 -33.52 -51.98
C VAL A 245 9.82 -32.02 -52.21
N ARG A 246 9.94 -31.24 -51.15
CA ARG A 246 10.27 -29.81 -51.21
C ARG A 246 11.78 -29.65 -51.13
N PHE A 247 12.35 -28.90 -52.07
CA PHE A 247 13.79 -28.59 -52.13
C PHE A 247 14.00 -27.27 -52.91
N ASP A 248 15.19 -26.67 -52.77
CA ASP A 248 15.56 -25.49 -53.55
C ASP A 248 15.76 -25.84 -55.03
N ALA A 249 15.18 -25.05 -55.95
CA ALA A 249 15.22 -25.28 -57.39
C ALA A 249 16.64 -25.47 -57.95
N LYS A 250 17.67 -24.86 -57.35
CA LYS A 250 19.07 -25.08 -57.78
C LYS A 250 19.55 -26.53 -57.59
N TYR A 251 18.86 -27.32 -56.77
CA TYR A 251 19.16 -28.73 -56.51
C TYR A 251 18.26 -29.69 -57.30
N GLU A 252 17.36 -29.20 -58.14
CA GLU A 252 16.39 -30.01 -58.89
C GLU A 252 17.06 -31.15 -59.66
N ALA A 253 18.15 -30.87 -60.37
CA ALA A 253 18.91 -31.89 -61.10
C ALA A 253 19.48 -32.99 -60.17
N ALA A 254 19.83 -32.65 -58.93
CA ALA A 254 20.35 -33.60 -57.95
C ALA A 254 19.24 -34.46 -57.33
N PHE A 255 18.09 -33.86 -56.99
CA PHE A 255 16.90 -34.59 -56.56
C PHE A 255 16.36 -35.51 -57.66
N PHE A 256 16.44 -35.09 -58.92
CA PHE A 256 16.09 -35.92 -60.07
C PHE A 256 16.99 -37.16 -60.21
N GLN A 257 18.25 -37.15 -59.75
CA GLN A 257 19.06 -38.37 -59.73
C GLN A 257 18.58 -39.40 -58.69
N ALA A 258 18.02 -38.94 -57.57
CA ALA A 258 17.51 -39.82 -56.52
C ALA A 258 16.12 -40.36 -56.87
N PHE A 259 15.19 -39.48 -57.24
CA PHE A 259 13.79 -39.83 -57.47
C PHE A 259 13.49 -40.14 -58.93
N GLY A 260 14.23 -39.59 -59.88
CA GLY A 260 14.10 -39.87 -61.32
C GLY A 260 12.67 -39.74 -61.83
N ASP A 261 12.27 -40.69 -62.66
CA ASP A 261 10.89 -40.86 -63.12
C ASP A 261 10.12 -41.92 -62.30
N THR A 262 10.41 -41.99 -61.00
CA THR A 262 9.71 -42.92 -60.10
C THR A 262 8.29 -42.41 -59.84
N LEU A 263 7.30 -43.22 -60.18
CA LEU A 263 5.90 -42.95 -59.89
C LEU A 263 5.55 -43.43 -58.48
N LEU A 264 4.75 -42.63 -57.78
CA LEU A 264 4.20 -42.98 -56.48
C LEU A 264 2.80 -43.62 -56.68
N PHE A 265 2.57 -44.77 -56.07
CA PHE A 265 1.30 -45.49 -56.09
C PHE A 265 0.75 -45.65 -54.67
N GLU A 266 -0.58 -45.72 -54.55
CA GLU A 266 -1.24 -45.95 -53.26
C GLU A 266 -0.92 -47.34 -52.70
N THR A 267 -1.04 -48.38 -53.52
CA THR A 267 -0.92 -49.78 -53.10
C THR A 267 -0.11 -50.61 -54.10
N LEU A 268 0.42 -51.74 -53.63
CA LEU A 268 1.14 -52.69 -54.48
C LEU A 268 0.25 -53.26 -55.59
N ASP A 269 -1.04 -53.50 -55.29
CA ASP A 269 -2.00 -54.05 -56.26
C ASP A 269 -2.21 -53.13 -57.46
N HIS A 270 -2.25 -51.82 -57.23
CA HIS A 270 -2.33 -50.83 -58.31
C HIS A 270 -1.03 -50.70 -59.11
N ALA A 271 0.14 -50.94 -58.48
CA ALA A 271 1.44 -50.82 -59.14
C ALA A 271 1.82 -52.06 -59.99
N ARG A 272 1.47 -53.28 -59.57
CA ARG A 272 1.87 -54.55 -60.22
C ARG A 272 1.61 -54.64 -61.74
N PRO A 273 0.46 -54.17 -62.29
CA PRO A 273 0.19 -54.23 -63.73
C PRO A 273 1.19 -53.46 -64.61
N HIS A 274 1.94 -52.53 -64.01
CA HIS A 274 2.83 -51.61 -64.71
C HIS A 274 4.32 -51.96 -64.56
N ILE A 275 4.65 -53.12 -63.98
CA ILE A 275 6.02 -53.63 -63.90
C ILE A 275 6.62 -53.69 -65.31
N GLY A 276 7.89 -53.28 -65.43
CA GLY A 276 8.58 -53.24 -66.71
C GLY A 276 8.36 -51.95 -67.52
N GLN A 277 7.33 -51.16 -67.18
CA GLN A 277 7.01 -49.91 -67.87
C GLN A 277 7.58 -48.70 -67.12
N TYR A 278 7.34 -48.65 -65.81
CA TYR A 278 7.75 -47.54 -64.94
C TYR A 278 8.52 -48.04 -63.74
N ARG A 279 9.36 -47.16 -63.18
CA ARG A 279 9.88 -47.35 -61.83
C ARG A 279 8.81 -46.82 -60.89
N MET A 280 8.43 -47.57 -59.87
CA MET A 280 7.31 -47.24 -59.00
C MET A 280 7.67 -47.48 -57.55
N VAL A 281 7.04 -46.74 -56.66
CA VAL A 281 7.06 -46.99 -55.22
C VAL A 281 5.64 -46.88 -54.65
N THR A 282 5.28 -47.71 -53.68
CA THR A 282 3.99 -47.63 -52.99
C THR A 282 4.09 -46.77 -51.72
N LEU A 283 2.95 -46.30 -51.18
CA LEU A 283 2.92 -45.63 -49.86
C LEU A 283 3.51 -46.51 -48.74
N ASP A 284 3.35 -47.83 -48.86
CA ASP A 284 3.92 -48.81 -47.95
C ASP A 284 5.43 -49.03 -48.11
N GLY A 285 6.05 -48.44 -49.14
CA GLY A 285 7.49 -48.48 -49.39
C GLY A 285 7.95 -49.66 -50.27
N ASP A 286 7.04 -50.36 -50.95
CA ASP A 286 7.44 -51.41 -51.90
C ASP A 286 7.93 -50.76 -53.20
N VAL A 287 9.10 -51.17 -53.69
CA VAL A 287 9.76 -50.59 -54.86
C VAL A 287 9.72 -51.57 -56.02
N LEU A 288 9.21 -51.13 -57.17
CA LEU A 288 9.14 -51.90 -58.41
C LEU A 288 9.99 -51.20 -59.47
N ASP A 289 11.03 -51.87 -59.98
CA ASP A 289 11.95 -51.30 -60.96
C ASP A 289 11.51 -51.61 -62.40
N LYS A 290 11.95 -50.76 -63.34
CA LYS A 290 11.71 -50.95 -64.79
C LYS A 290 12.33 -52.22 -65.33
N GLY A 291 13.39 -52.72 -64.68
CA GLY A 291 14.00 -54.01 -65.02
C GLY A 291 13.19 -55.24 -64.58
N GLY A 292 12.03 -55.04 -63.93
CA GLY A 292 11.20 -56.12 -63.39
C GLY A 292 11.59 -56.59 -61.99
N ALA A 293 12.61 -55.98 -61.37
CA ALA A 293 12.98 -56.25 -60.00
C ALA A 293 11.93 -55.66 -59.04
N MET A 294 11.64 -56.39 -57.96
CA MET A 294 10.66 -55.98 -56.97
C MET A 294 11.24 -56.16 -55.56
N THR A 295 11.25 -55.08 -54.80
CA THR A 295 11.65 -55.05 -53.39
C THR A 295 10.38 -54.87 -52.56
N VAL A 296 10.00 -55.91 -51.82
CA VAL A 296 8.75 -55.97 -51.04
C VAL A 296 9.05 -56.33 -49.60
N GLY A 297 8.26 -55.79 -48.68
CA GLY A 297 8.32 -56.11 -47.27
C GLY A 297 8.77 -54.94 -46.42
N ARG A 298 8.38 -54.95 -45.15
CA ARG A 298 8.63 -53.83 -44.24
C ARG A 298 10.07 -53.88 -43.73
N SER A 299 10.85 -52.85 -44.06
CA SER A 299 12.14 -52.56 -43.41
C SER A 299 11.94 -52.44 -41.89
N ARG A 300 12.86 -53.01 -41.10
CA ARG A 300 12.82 -52.90 -39.63
C ARG A 300 13.30 -51.48 -39.24
N GLY A 301 12.35 -50.59 -38.97
CA GLY A 301 12.60 -49.22 -38.51
C GLY A 301 11.38 -48.32 -38.75
N GLU A 302 11.29 -47.20 -38.04
CA GLU A 302 10.40 -46.11 -38.46
C GLU A 302 10.90 -45.53 -39.78
N PRO A 303 10.01 -44.98 -40.64
CA PRO A 303 10.41 -44.26 -41.83
C PRO A 303 11.43 -43.18 -41.46
N ALA A 304 12.57 -43.15 -42.13
CA ALA A 304 13.52 -42.06 -42.01
C ALA A 304 12.82 -40.76 -42.38
N HIS A 305 12.66 -39.88 -41.39
CA HIS A 305 12.29 -38.50 -41.66
C HIS A 305 13.45 -37.82 -42.38
N PHE A 306 13.13 -36.95 -43.34
CA PHE A 306 14.13 -36.07 -43.93
C PHE A 306 14.82 -35.26 -42.82
N LEU A 307 16.15 -35.12 -42.88
CA LEU A 307 16.92 -34.47 -41.81
C LEU A 307 16.52 -33.00 -41.65
N ALA A 308 16.08 -32.34 -42.73
CA ALA A 308 15.57 -30.98 -42.68
C ALA A 308 14.35 -30.85 -41.74
N ASN A 309 13.35 -31.72 -41.87
CA ASN A 309 12.16 -31.72 -40.99
C ASN A 309 12.53 -31.95 -39.51
N LEU A 310 13.44 -32.89 -39.24
CA LEU A 310 13.89 -33.18 -37.87
C LEU A 310 14.68 -32.01 -37.28
N ARG A 311 15.47 -31.32 -38.09
CA ARG A 311 16.23 -30.14 -37.67
C ARG A 311 15.31 -28.97 -37.36
N THR A 312 14.31 -28.71 -38.20
CA THR A 312 13.28 -27.70 -37.93
C THR A 312 12.54 -28.01 -36.63
N ALA A 313 12.05 -29.24 -36.46
CA ALA A 313 11.39 -29.66 -35.22
C ALA A 313 12.29 -29.57 -33.98
N TYR A 314 13.58 -29.88 -34.12
CA TYR A 314 14.58 -29.72 -33.05
C TYR A 314 14.77 -28.23 -32.68
N GLU A 315 14.94 -27.35 -33.67
CA GLU A 315 15.12 -25.91 -33.45
C GLU A 315 13.87 -25.27 -32.82
N GLU A 316 12.66 -25.63 -33.29
CA GLU A 316 11.39 -25.21 -32.71
C GLU A 316 11.23 -25.66 -31.25
N ARG A 317 11.49 -26.94 -30.95
CA ARG A 317 11.40 -27.47 -29.58
C ARG A 317 12.47 -26.87 -28.66
N LYS A 318 13.68 -26.62 -29.18
CA LYS A 318 14.75 -25.92 -28.45
C LYS A 318 14.32 -24.50 -28.09
N ALA A 319 13.76 -23.77 -29.04
CA ALA A 319 13.23 -22.42 -28.82
C ALA A 319 12.10 -22.45 -27.78
N ALA A 320 11.16 -23.40 -27.88
CA ALA A 320 10.08 -23.57 -26.92
C ALA A 320 10.58 -23.81 -25.48
N VAL A 321 11.63 -24.63 -25.30
CA VAL A 321 12.28 -24.83 -23.99
C VAL A 321 12.90 -23.53 -23.48
N GLN A 322 13.61 -22.78 -24.33
CA GLN A 322 14.23 -21.51 -23.93
C GLN A 322 13.19 -20.47 -23.51
N THR A 323 12.14 -20.28 -24.31
CA THR A 323 11.04 -19.35 -24.00
C THR A 323 10.32 -19.74 -22.71
N THR A 324 10.05 -21.04 -22.52
CA THR A 324 9.36 -21.52 -21.31
C THR A 324 10.25 -21.40 -20.08
N ALA A 325 11.55 -21.67 -20.19
CA ALA A 325 12.50 -21.47 -19.10
C ALA A 325 12.61 -19.99 -18.69
N GLN A 326 12.58 -19.06 -19.66
CA GLN A 326 12.55 -17.64 -19.38
C GLN A 326 11.27 -17.23 -18.64
N ARG A 327 10.11 -17.80 -19.01
CA ARG A 327 8.83 -17.58 -18.30
C ARG A 327 8.88 -18.11 -16.86
N VAL A 328 9.49 -19.28 -16.62
CA VAL A 328 9.72 -19.79 -15.25
C VAL A 328 10.55 -18.79 -14.45
N SER A 329 11.70 -18.35 -14.98
CA SER A 329 12.56 -17.39 -14.29
C SER A 329 11.84 -16.08 -13.97
N GLN A 330 11.09 -15.52 -14.92
CA GLN A 330 10.29 -14.30 -14.69
C GLN A 330 9.24 -14.50 -13.59
N ARG A 331 8.53 -15.63 -13.58
CA ARG A 331 7.54 -15.94 -12.53
C ARG A 331 8.18 -16.19 -11.17
N GLN A 332 9.36 -16.82 -11.12
CA GLN A 332 10.12 -17.00 -9.89
C GLN A 332 10.58 -15.65 -9.30
N HIS A 333 11.07 -14.73 -10.14
CA HIS A 333 11.41 -13.38 -9.71
C HIS A 333 10.19 -12.62 -9.20
N ALA A 334 9.08 -12.64 -9.95
CA ALA A 334 7.83 -12.00 -9.52
C ALA A 334 7.30 -12.59 -8.20
N LEU A 335 7.43 -13.91 -8.01
CA LEU A 335 7.06 -14.58 -6.77
C LEU A 335 7.92 -14.13 -5.59
N ALA A 336 9.24 -14.04 -5.78
CA ALA A 336 10.14 -13.57 -4.73
C ALA A 336 9.84 -12.11 -4.32
N GLU A 337 9.52 -11.24 -5.29
CA GLU A 337 9.11 -9.85 -5.00
C GLU A 337 7.77 -9.79 -4.26
N MET A 338 6.78 -10.59 -4.68
CA MET A 338 5.49 -10.65 -4.01
C MET A 338 5.59 -11.23 -2.59
N GLN A 339 6.49 -12.20 -2.36
CA GLN A 339 6.76 -12.73 -1.02
C GLN A 339 7.37 -11.68 -0.11
N LYS A 340 8.34 -10.89 -0.59
CA LYS A 340 8.87 -9.73 0.14
C LYS A 340 7.77 -8.70 0.45
N GLY A 341 6.88 -8.46 -0.51
CA GLY A 341 5.70 -7.62 -0.32
C GLY A 341 4.80 -8.14 0.81
N ALA A 342 4.50 -9.44 0.81
CA ALA A 342 3.71 -10.08 1.87
C ALA A 342 4.39 -10.03 3.24
N GLU A 343 5.70 -10.26 3.32
CA GLU A 343 6.47 -10.12 4.57
C GLU A 343 6.42 -8.67 5.09
N SER A 344 6.53 -7.68 4.20
CA SER A 344 6.40 -6.27 4.57
C SER A 344 4.98 -5.93 5.07
N ALA A 345 3.93 -6.49 4.46
CA ALA A 345 2.55 -6.31 4.89
C ALA A 345 2.30 -6.95 6.26
N MET A 346 2.81 -8.17 6.50
CA MET A 346 2.74 -8.83 7.81
C MET A 346 3.46 -8.02 8.89
N THR A 347 4.61 -7.42 8.56
CA THR A 347 5.34 -6.55 9.50
C THR A 347 4.54 -5.30 9.85
N ARG A 348 3.98 -4.62 8.84
CA ARG A 348 3.08 -3.47 9.07
C ARG A 348 1.85 -3.82 9.88
N LEU A 349 1.27 -5.00 9.66
CA LEU A 349 0.14 -5.45 10.46
C LEU A 349 0.52 -5.65 11.93
N ARG A 350 1.68 -6.26 12.21
CA ARG A 350 2.17 -6.41 13.58
C ARG A 350 2.41 -5.05 14.24
N GLU A 351 3.05 -4.12 13.52
CA GLU A 351 3.26 -2.76 14.01
C GLU A 351 1.94 -2.04 14.30
N ALA A 352 0.97 -2.13 13.40
CA ALA A 352 -0.37 -1.56 13.60
C ALA A 352 -1.08 -2.21 14.81
N GLN A 353 -0.98 -3.53 14.98
CA GLN A 353 -1.56 -4.24 16.13
C GLN A 353 -0.93 -3.80 17.45
N HIS A 354 0.40 -3.65 17.49
CA HIS A 354 1.09 -3.13 18.66
C HIS A 354 0.70 -1.68 18.97
N ALA A 355 0.60 -0.83 17.95
CA ALA A 355 0.15 0.56 18.11
C ALA A 355 -1.30 0.63 18.62
N ALA A 356 -2.21 -0.19 18.08
CA ALA A 356 -3.59 -0.26 18.55
C ALA A 356 -3.69 -0.76 19.99
N MET A 357 -2.92 -1.78 20.36
CA MET A 357 -2.86 -2.27 21.74
C MET A 357 -2.32 -1.20 22.70
N ALA A 358 -1.30 -0.45 22.30
CA ALA A 358 -0.78 0.66 23.09
C ALA A 358 -1.83 1.77 23.27
N ALA A 359 -2.52 2.15 22.20
CA ALA A 359 -3.58 3.16 22.24
C ALA A 359 -4.79 2.71 23.09
N ASP A 360 -5.17 1.43 23.02
CA ASP A 360 -6.23 0.85 23.87
C ASP A 360 -5.85 0.92 25.36
N LEU A 361 -4.60 0.59 25.71
CA LEU A 361 -4.10 0.69 27.08
C LEU A 361 -4.06 2.16 27.57
N GLU A 362 -3.66 3.10 26.72
CA GLU A 362 -3.68 4.53 27.03
C GLU A 362 -5.10 5.06 27.23
N GLN A 363 -6.06 4.62 26.41
CA GLN A 363 -7.47 4.92 26.57
C GLN A 363 -8.02 4.38 27.89
N GLU A 364 -7.73 3.13 28.24
CA GLU A 364 -8.15 2.53 29.51
C GLU A 364 -7.56 3.29 30.71
N ALA A 365 -6.28 3.65 30.64
CA ALA A 365 -5.62 4.44 31.68
C ALA A 365 -6.24 5.84 31.82
N ALA A 366 -6.58 6.50 30.70
CA ALA A 366 -7.23 7.81 30.71
C ALA A 366 -8.65 7.73 31.29
N LEU A 367 -9.42 6.69 30.94
CA LEU A 367 -10.75 6.44 31.51
C LEU A 367 -10.69 6.16 33.02
N ALA A 368 -9.68 5.42 33.48
CA ALA A 368 -9.47 5.18 34.91
C ALA A 368 -9.18 6.49 35.66
N ARG A 369 -8.30 7.35 35.11
CA ARG A 369 -8.02 8.68 35.69
C ARG A 369 -9.26 9.56 35.75
N ALA A 370 -10.09 9.57 34.70
CA ALA A 370 -11.33 10.32 34.68
C ALA A 370 -12.31 9.82 35.75
N LYS A 371 -12.45 8.49 35.93
CA LYS A 371 -13.26 7.89 37.00
C LYS A 371 -12.75 8.25 38.39
N ASP A 372 -11.44 8.18 38.62
CA ASP A 372 -10.84 8.51 39.92
C ASP A 372 -11.01 10.00 40.25
N ALA A 373 -10.89 10.89 39.25
CA ALA A 373 -11.15 12.32 39.43
C ALA A 373 -12.63 12.57 39.78
N ALA A 374 -13.56 11.90 39.07
CA ALA A 374 -14.99 12.03 39.34
C ALA A 374 -15.38 11.47 40.71
N ALA A 375 -14.74 10.39 41.17
CA ALA A 375 -14.96 9.83 42.50
C ALA A 375 -14.53 10.81 43.61
N ARG A 376 -13.36 11.44 43.46
CA ARG A 376 -12.89 12.49 44.39
C ARG A 376 -13.85 13.67 44.45
N LEU A 377 -14.32 14.14 43.29
CA LEU A 377 -15.32 15.21 43.22
C LEU A 377 -16.62 14.82 43.93
N ALA A 378 -17.09 13.59 43.75
CA ALA A 378 -18.30 13.10 44.41
C ALA A 378 -18.12 13.06 45.94
N GLU A 379 -16.94 12.65 46.43
CA GLU A 379 -16.62 12.66 47.86
C GLU A 379 -16.63 14.09 48.44
N THR A 380 -16.00 15.05 47.75
CA THR A 380 -16.04 16.47 48.15
C THR A 380 -17.46 17.04 48.07
N ASP A 381 -18.26 16.68 47.07
CA ASP A 381 -19.68 17.08 46.97
C ASP A 381 -20.49 16.54 48.16
N THR A 382 -20.24 15.30 48.60
CA THR A 382 -20.88 14.77 49.82
C THR A 382 -20.46 15.51 51.08
N ALA A 383 -19.17 15.82 51.24
CA ALA A 383 -18.64 16.58 52.38
C ALA A 383 -19.18 18.02 52.43
N ILE A 384 -19.37 18.66 51.27
CA ILE A 384 -20.03 19.96 51.16
C ILE A 384 -21.47 19.84 51.66
N GLY A 385 -22.24 18.86 51.18
CA GLY A 385 -23.62 18.66 51.61
C GLY A 385 -23.78 18.38 53.11
N GLU A 386 -22.83 17.68 53.72
CA GLU A 386 -22.78 17.47 55.17
C GLU A 386 -22.45 18.77 55.94
N THR A 387 -21.46 19.53 55.46
CA THR A 387 -21.05 20.80 56.07
C THR A 387 -22.13 21.87 55.93
N GLU A 388 -22.86 21.93 54.80
CA GLU A 388 -24.00 22.83 54.61
C GLU A 388 -25.11 22.55 55.63
N ARG A 389 -25.40 21.27 55.93
CA ARG A 389 -26.34 20.92 57.00
C ARG A 389 -25.81 21.35 58.37
N GLU A 390 -24.52 21.13 58.62
CA GLU A 390 -23.86 21.54 59.86
C GLU A 390 -23.93 23.05 60.11
N VAL A 391 -23.75 23.87 59.06
CA VAL A 391 -23.90 25.33 59.10
C VAL A 391 -25.33 25.71 59.45
N VAL A 392 -26.33 25.13 58.76
CA VAL A 392 -27.75 25.42 59.02
C VAL A 392 -28.16 25.04 60.44
N ASP A 393 -27.69 23.90 60.95
CA ASP A 393 -27.98 23.47 62.32
C ASP A 393 -27.34 24.41 63.35
N ARG A 394 -26.13 24.92 63.09
CA ARG A 394 -25.48 25.92 63.94
C ARG A 394 -26.12 27.29 63.86
N GLU A 395 -26.57 27.73 62.69
CA GLU A 395 -27.36 28.96 62.52
C GLU A 395 -28.61 28.91 63.38
N ARG A 396 -29.36 27.80 63.32
CA ARG A 396 -30.55 27.58 64.15
C ARG A 396 -30.21 27.61 65.64
N ALA A 397 -29.08 27.05 66.05
CA ALA A 397 -28.65 27.08 67.46
C ALA A 397 -28.31 28.51 67.92
N VAL A 398 -27.63 29.30 67.09
CA VAL A 398 -27.37 30.73 67.38
C VAL A 398 -28.68 31.50 67.49
N GLU A 399 -29.62 31.29 66.57
CA GLU A 399 -30.91 31.97 66.57
C GLU A 399 -31.75 31.59 67.80
N ALA A 400 -31.78 30.31 68.18
CA ALA A 400 -32.41 29.86 69.42
C ALA A 400 -31.77 30.47 70.68
N ALA A 401 -30.44 30.63 70.70
CA ALA A 401 -29.75 31.29 71.81
C ALA A 401 -30.10 32.79 71.89
N ILE A 402 -30.20 33.48 70.75
CA ILE A 402 -30.68 34.87 70.68
C ILE A 402 -32.11 34.97 71.22
N ASP A 403 -33.01 34.10 70.74
CA ASP A 403 -34.41 34.07 71.18
C ASP A 403 -34.55 33.84 72.69
N SER A 404 -33.68 32.99 73.27
CA SER A 404 -33.66 32.75 74.71
C SER A 404 -33.12 33.92 75.55
N GLY A 405 -32.30 34.79 74.96
CA GLY A 405 -31.74 35.99 75.58
C GLY A 405 -32.70 37.18 75.61
N LEU A 406 -33.56 37.32 74.59
CA LEU A 406 -34.55 38.39 74.48
C LEU A 406 -35.39 38.64 75.76
N PRO A 407 -36.00 37.63 76.42
CA PRO A 407 -36.76 37.86 77.64
C PRO A 407 -35.88 38.28 78.82
N VAL A 408 -34.64 37.79 78.91
CA VAL A 408 -33.69 38.17 79.96
C VAL A 408 -33.23 39.62 79.77
N ASP A 409 -32.99 40.05 78.52
CA ASP A 409 -32.67 41.43 78.19
C ASP A 409 -33.83 42.39 78.47
N ALA A 410 -35.06 41.97 78.16
CA ALA A 410 -36.26 42.74 78.49
C ALA A 410 -36.42 42.93 80.01
N GLU A 411 -36.31 41.85 80.79
CA GLU A 411 -36.36 41.92 82.26
C GLU A 411 -35.19 42.75 82.83
N PHE A 412 -33.99 42.64 82.26
CA PHE A 412 -32.84 43.41 82.70
C PHE A 412 -33.06 44.91 82.50
N ASN A 413 -33.51 45.32 81.32
CA ASN A 413 -33.78 46.73 81.00
C ASN A 413 -34.91 47.30 81.87
N GLU A 414 -35.94 46.50 82.18
CA GLU A 414 -37.04 46.89 83.08
C GLU A 414 -36.54 47.11 84.51
N VAL A 415 -35.74 46.19 85.05
CA VAL A 415 -35.12 46.32 86.39
C VAL A 415 -34.11 47.47 86.43
N GLU A 416 -33.35 47.71 85.37
CA GLU A 416 -32.41 48.83 85.27
C GLU A 416 -33.16 50.18 85.25
N PHE A 417 -34.29 50.27 84.55
CA PHE A 417 -35.16 51.44 84.56
C PHE A 417 -35.77 51.69 85.95
N GLU A 418 -36.31 50.65 86.60
CA GLU A 418 -36.83 50.74 87.97
C GLU A 418 -35.74 51.14 88.98
N LEU A 419 -34.50 50.64 88.80
CA LEU A 419 -33.37 50.99 89.65
C LEU A 419 -32.99 52.47 89.48
N ALA A 420 -32.93 52.97 88.23
CA ALA A 420 -32.64 54.36 87.93
C ALA A 420 -33.70 55.31 88.51
N GLU A 421 -34.98 54.96 88.40
CA GLU A 421 -36.10 55.73 88.96
C GLU A 421 -36.03 55.81 90.50
N VAL A 422 -35.71 54.69 91.16
CA VAL A 422 -35.56 54.65 92.62
C VAL A 422 -34.28 55.37 93.08
N GLU A 423 -33.16 55.26 92.36
CA GLU A 423 -31.91 55.98 92.67
C GLU A 423 -32.05 57.49 92.48
N GLU A 424 -32.82 57.95 91.49
CA GLU A 424 -33.16 59.37 91.27
C GLU A 424 -34.07 59.91 92.39
N SER A 425 -34.99 59.09 92.91
CA SER A 425 -35.86 59.45 94.04
C SER A 425 -35.14 59.55 95.40
N VAL A 426 -33.93 58.98 95.53
CA VAL A 426 -33.15 58.89 96.78
C VAL A 426 -32.04 59.96 96.84
N GLY A 427 -32.10 60.98 95.97
CA GLY A 427 -31.18 62.12 95.92
C GLY A 427 -30.70 62.60 97.31
N ASN A 428 -29.49 62.17 97.66
CA ASN A 428 -28.77 62.61 98.84
C ASN A 428 -27.48 63.26 98.34
N ASP A 429 -27.61 64.52 97.94
CA ASP A 429 -26.63 65.39 97.25
C ASP A 429 -25.31 65.65 98.00
N ARG A 430 -25.06 64.97 99.13
CA ARG A 430 -23.83 65.14 99.93
C ARG A 430 -22.86 63.96 99.88
N LEU A 431 -23.31 62.79 99.42
CA LEU A 431 -22.48 61.58 99.30
C LEU A 431 -21.93 61.41 97.87
N ASN A 432 -22.62 61.98 96.87
CA ASN A 432 -22.14 62.05 95.49
C ASN A 432 -20.95 63.01 95.33
N GLU A 433 -20.94 64.18 95.98
CA GLU A 433 -19.80 65.13 95.90
C GLU A 433 -18.48 64.56 96.47
N LEU A 434 -18.54 63.75 97.55
CA LEU A 434 -17.33 63.22 98.19
C LEU A 434 -16.83 61.92 97.53
N MET A 435 -17.72 61.11 96.97
CA MET A 435 -17.31 59.96 96.15
C MET A 435 -16.83 60.41 94.77
N GLU A 436 -17.39 61.47 94.18
CA GLU A 436 -16.98 62.03 92.89
C GLU A 436 -15.55 62.62 92.93
N GLN A 437 -15.08 63.14 94.06
CA GLN A 437 -13.70 63.65 94.17
C GLN A 437 -12.62 62.55 94.27
N VAL A 438 -12.94 61.39 94.85
CA VAL A 438 -12.05 60.21 94.87
C VAL A 438 -12.23 59.35 93.60
N ARG A 439 -13.46 59.28 93.09
CA ARG A 439 -13.83 58.59 91.85
C ARG A 439 -13.29 59.32 90.63
N ASN A 440 -13.25 60.65 90.56
CA ASN A 440 -12.66 61.36 89.42
C ASN A 440 -11.13 61.19 89.37
N ALA A 441 -10.42 61.19 90.50
CA ALA A 441 -8.97 60.96 90.52
C ALA A 441 -8.58 59.49 90.23
N GLY A 442 -9.40 58.53 90.66
CA GLY A 442 -9.23 57.10 90.35
C GLY A 442 -9.73 56.72 88.95
N TRP A 443 -10.83 57.31 88.48
CA TRP A 443 -11.43 57.10 87.16
C TRP A 443 -10.63 57.79 86.06
N ASP A 444 -10.00 58.95 86.31
CA ASP A 444 -9.06 59.55 85.36
C ASP A 444 -7.76 58.72 85.26
N ALA A 445 -7.30 58.15 86.38
CA ALA A 445 -6.13 57.28 86.41
C ALA A 445 -6.42 55.90 85.78
N ASP A 446 -7.54 55.27 86.07
CA ASP A 446 -7.98 53.99 85.47
C ASP A 446 -8.52 54.17 84.05
N GLN A 447 -9.14 55.30 83.68
CA GLN A 447 -9.40 55.64 82.26
C GLN A 447 -8.09 55.86 81.53
N ALA A 448 -7.13 56.59 82.08
CA ALA A 448 -5.84 56.78 81.44
C ALA A 448 -5.08 55.45 81.31
N ARG A 449 -5.19 54.55 82.30
CA ARG A 449 -4.57 53.22 82.28
C ARG A 449 -5.29 52.23 81.37
N SER A 450 -6.61 52.26 81.33
CA SER A 450 -7.43 51.47 80.40
C SER A 450 -7.34 52.00 78.98
N ARG A 451 -7.21 53.31 78.78
CA ARG A 451 -6.88 53.92 77.48
C ARG A 451 -5.43 53.63 77.10
N ALA A 452 -4.48 53.62 78.03
CA ALA A 452 -3.10 53.25 77.73
C ALA A 452 -2.97 51.75 77.40
N ASN A 453 -3.68 50.87 78.10
CA ASN A 453 -3.74 49.44 77.78
C ASN A 453 -4.56 49.17 76.51
N GLY A 454 -5.64 49.94 76.27
CA GLY A 454 -6.40 49.92 75.02
C GLY A 454 -5.55 50.37 73.83
N LEU A 455 -4.85 51.50 73.96
CA LEU A 455 -3.89 51.98 72.97
C LEU A 455 -2.71 51.01 72.81
N ALA A 456 -2.22 50.37 73.88
CA ALA A 456 -1.15 49.37 73.77
C ALA A 456 -1.62 48.10 73.02
N THR A 457 -2.83 47.64 73.30
CA THR A 457 -3.43 46.50 72.56
C THR A 457 -3.80 46.86 71.13
N GLU A 458 -4.22 48.10 70.86
CA GLU A 458 -4.43 48.64 69.52
C GLU A 458 -3.11 48.81 68.76
N ILE A 459 -2.03 49.26 69.43
CA ILE A 459 -0.68 49.33 68.86
C ILE A 459 -0.17 47.92 68.55
N ASP A 460 -0.30 46.96 69.46
CA ASP A 460 0.08 45.57 69.22
C ASP A 460 -0.75 44.94 68.08
N ALA A 461 -2.04 45.25 68.00
CA ALA A 461 -2.92 44.79 66.92
C ALA A 461 -2.54 45.45 65.59
N ALA A 462 -2.23 46.74 65.59
CA ALA A 462 -1.77 47.48 64.42
C ALA A 462 -0.38 47.01 63.97
N GLU A 463 0.53 46.67 64.88
CA GLU A 463 1.84 46.11 64.57
C GLU A 463 1.74 44.70 64.00
N ARG A 464 0.86 43.84 64.54
CA ARG A 464 0.56 42.53 63.95
C ARG A 464 -0.07 42.67 62.57
N SER A 465 -1.06 43.55 62.43
CA SER A 465 -1.69 43.84 61.13
C SER A 465 -0.68 44.39 60.11
N ARG A 466 0.28 45.23 60.55
CA ARG A 466 1.38 45.70 59.69
C ARG A 466 2.31 44.56 59.30
N GLN A 467 2.69 43.68 60.23
CA GLN A 467 3.53 42.52 59.94
C GLN A 467 2.85 41.52 59.00
N GLU A 468 1.54 41.29 59.16
CA GLU A 468 0.73 40.48 58.26
C GLU A 468 0.65 41.12 56.87
N ALA A 469 0.45 42.43 56.78
CA ALA A 469 0.45 43.17 55.53
C ALA A 469 1.83 43.16 54.84
N ASP A 470 2.93 43.29 55.60
CA ASP A 470 4.31 43.21 55.09
C ASP A 470 4.59 41.79 54.55
N LEU A 471 4.16 40.74 55.25
CA LEU A 471 4.29 39.35 54.79
C LEU A 471 3.43 39.08 53.54
N ALA A 472 2.21 39.62 53.49
CA ALA A 472 1.34 39.56 52.32
C ALA A 472 1.94 40.29 51.11
N LEU A 473 2.61 41.42 51.33
CA LEU A 473 3.31 42.16 50.28
C LEU A 473 4.49 41.35 49.72
N VAL A 474 5.33 40.79 50.58
CA VAL A 474 6.48 39.96 50.17
C VAL A 474 6.05 38.71 49.42
N THR A 475 4.97 38.06 49.86
CA THR A 475 4.42 36.88 49.17
C THR A 475 3.82 37.26 47.81
N ALA A 476 3.08 38.37 47.72
CA ALA A 476 2.55 38.88 46.45
C ALA A 476 3.67 39.28 45.47
N GLU A 477 4.76 39.89 45.94
CA GLU A 477 5.94 40.22 45.13
C GLU A 477 6.65 38.97 44.62
N ALA A 478 6.79 37.93 45.46
CA ALA A 478 7.37 36.66 45.06
C ALA A 478 6.50 35.93 44.01
N GLU A 479 5.17 35.95 44.17
CA GLU A 479 4.24 35.41 43.19
C GLU A 479 4.28 36.18 41.86
N ARG A 480 4.36 37.51 41.93
CA ARG A 480 4.48 38.36 40.74
C ARG A 480 5.79 38.06 40.00
N ALA A 481 6.90 37.89 40.71
CA ALA A 481 8.19 37.52 40.12
C ALA A 481 8.14 36.13 39.47
N ARG A 482 7.47 35.14 40.10
CA ARG A 482 7.26 33.81 39.50
C ARG A 482 6.42 33.87 38.23
N LYS A 483 5.31 34.62 38.25
CA LYS A 483 4.45 34.80 37.06
C LYS A 483 5.20 35.52 35.93
N LEU A 484 6.03 36.51 36.25
CA LEU A 484 6.86 37.20 35.26
C LEU A 484 7.88 36.23 34.62
N ALA A 485 8.59 35.45 35.42
CA ALA A 485 9.56 34.47 34.93
C ALA A 485 8.91 33.35 34.10
N GLN A 486 7.67 32.97 34.45
CA GLN A 486 6.89 32.03 33.64
C GLN A 486 6.50 32.65 32.29
N ALA A 487 5.99 33.88 32.28
CA ALA A 487 5.64 34.59 31.06
C ALA A 487 6.85 34.80 30.14
N GLU A 488 8.03 35.08 30.68
CA GLU A 488 9.28 35.19 29.90
C GLU A 488 9.67 33.86 29.24
N ARG A 489 9.49 32.72 29.93
CA ARG A 489 9.74 31.39 29.36
C ARG A 489 8.74 31.07 28.24
N GLU A 490 7.46 31.31 28.50
CA GLU A 490 6.40 31.10 27.51
C GLU A 490 6.62 31.96 26.26
N ASN A 491 7.07 33.21 26.44
CA ASN A 491 7.39 34.09 25.33
C ASN A 491 8.62 33.63 24.53
N ALA A 492 9.68 33.16 25.21
CA ALA A 492 10.86 32.59 24.56
C ALA A 492 10.53 31.30 23.78
N ASP A 493 9.62 30.47 24.30
CA ASP A 493 9.15 29.28 23.59
C ASP A 493 8.25 29.65 22.40
N ALA A 494 7.41 30.68 22.52
CA ALA A 494 6.62 31.21 21.40
C ALA A 494 7.51 31.73 20.27
N GLU A 495 8.56 32.50 20.58
CA GLU A 495 9.54 32.98 19.59
C GLU A 495 10.26 31.82 18.86
N ARG A 496 10.60 30.75 19.58
CA ARG A 496 11.19 29.54 18.97
C ARG A 496 10.21 28.86 18.03
N ILE A 497 8.95 28.72 18.44
CA ILE A 497 7.90 28.11 17.62
C ILE A 497 7.67 28.94 16.36
N GLU A 498 7.67 30.28 16.43
CA GLU A 498 7.55 31.15 15.25
C GLU A 498 8.74 31.00 14.29
N ALA A 499 9.96 30.88 14.82
CA ALA A 499 11.15 30.62 14.01
C ALA A 499 11.09 29.24 13.31
N ASP A 500 10.63 28.21 14.01
CA ASP A 500 10.45 26.88 13.42
C ASP A 500 9.32 26.87 12.38
N LEU A 501 8.22 27.59 12.64
CA LEU A 501 7.09 27.70 11.71
C LEU A 501 7.50 28.40 10.42
N THR A 502 8.29 29.47 10.51
CA THR A 502 8.81 30.17 9.33
C THR A 502 9.78 29.30 8.53
N ARG A 503 10.64 28.53 9.20
CA ARG A 503 11.52 27.55 8.54
C ARG A 503 10.71 26.46 7.82
N LEU A 504 9.71 25.88 8.49
CA LEU A 504 8.84 24.86 7.89
C LEU A 504 8.02 25.40 6.71
N GLN A 505 7.62 26.68 6.75
CA GLN A 505 6.96 27.32 5.61
C GLN A 505 7.90 27.48 4.41
N GLN A 506 9.17 27.81 4.64
CA GLN A 506 10.19 27.86 3.58
C GLN A 506 10.44 26.47 3.00
N ASP A 507 10.58 25.45 3.84
CA ASP A 507 10.76 24.06 3.42
C ASP A 507 9.54 23.56 2.61
N ARG A 508 8.32 23.93 3.01
CA ARG A 508 7.12 23.59 2.23
C ARG A 508 7.15 24.21 0.83
N LEU A 509 7.55 25.48 0.71
CA LEU A 509 7.62 26.17 -0.59
C LEU A 509 8.69 25.54 -1.51
N THR A 510 9.82 25.12 -0.96
CA THR A 510 10.86 24.43 -1.76
C THR A 510 10.37 23.06 -2.22
N LEU A 511 9.74 22.28 -1.33
CA LEU A 511 9.12 20.99 -1.68
C LEU A 511 8.00 21.13 -2.73
N GLU A 512 7.15 22.15 -2.63
CA GLU A 512 6.12 22.43 -3.64
C GLU A 512 6.73 22.73 -5.00
N ALA A 513 7.82 23.52 -5.05
CA ALA A 513 8.53 23.81 -6.28
C ALA A 513 9.18 22.55 -6.90
N GLU A 514 9.78 21.68 -6.07
CA GLU A 514 10.32 20.40 -6.51
C GLU A 514 9.23 19.47 -7.05
N HIS A 515 8.10 19.39 -6.35
CA HIS A 515 6.94 18.59 -6.79
C HIS A 515 6.40 19.08 -8.14
N GLN A 516 6.29 20.40 -8.36
CA GLN A 516 5.86 20.94 -9.65
C GLN A 516 6.85 20.61 -10.78
N ARG A 517 8.16 20.68 -10.52
CA ARG A 517 9.19 20.27 -11.49
C ARG A 517 9.14 18.78 -11.82
N ALA A 518 8.92 17.93 -10.81
CA ALA A 518 8.76 16.50 -11.03
C ALA A 518 7.50 16.20 -11.86
N LYS A 519 6.40 16.91 -11.58
CA LYS A 519 5.14 16.77 -12.32
C LYS A 519 5.30 17.18 -13.78
N SER A 520 5.90 18.34 -14.06
CA SER A 520 6.16 18.76 -15.45
C SER A 520 7.07 17.78 -16.19
N GLY A 521 8.09 17.24 -15.51
CA GLY A 521 8.96 16.20 -16.09
C GLY A 521 8.21 14.90 -16.43
N LEU A 522 7.23 14.49 -15.61
CA LEU A 522 6.38 13.34 -15.92
C LEU A 522 5.44 13.59 -17.11
N GLU A 523 4.91 14.81 -17.24
CA GLU A 523 4.09 15.21 -18.38
C GLU A 523 4.90 15.21 -19.68
N GLU A 524 6.13 15.73 -19.66
CA GLU A 524 7.05 15.67 -20.79
C GLU A 524 7.39 14.23 -21.20
N LEU A 525 7.69 13.36 -20.23
CA LEU A 525 7.96 11.93 -20.48
C LEU A 525 6.74 11.21 -21.05
N ALA A 526 5.53 11.53 -20.58
CA ALA A 526 4.29 10.99 -21.13
C ALA A 526 4.08 11.44 -22.59
N ALA A 527 4.32 12.71 -22.90
CA ALA A 527 4.23 13.23 -24.26
C ALA A 527 5.25 12.56 -25.21
N LEU A 528 6.49 12.37 -24.74
CA LEU A 528 7.53 11.66 -25.52
C LEU A 528 7.14 10.19 -25.77
N ARG A 529 6.59 9.51 -24.76
CA ARG A 529 6.10 8.14 -24.90
C ARG A 529 4.97 8.05 -25.92
N ASP A 530 4.02 8.97 -25.89
CA ASP A 530 2.86 8.93 -26.78
C ASP A 530 3.29 9.29 -28.22
N ALA A 531 4.18 10.26 -28.41
CA ALA A 531 4.81 10.53 -29.70
C ALA A 531 5.60 9.32 -30.25
N ALA A 532 6.28 8.55 -29.38
CA ALA A 532 6.96 7.33 -29.77
C ALA A 532 5.98 6.21 -30.18
N LYS A 533 4.84 6.09 -29.50
CA LYS A 533 3.76 5.16 -29.88
C LYS A 533 3.16 5.53 -31.23
N ASP A 534 2.89 6.80 -31.48
CA ASP A 534 2.34 7.27 -32.74
C ASP A 534 3.31 7.00 -33.90
N ARG A 535 4.61 7.29 -33.71
CA ARG A 535 5.65 6.95 -34.69
C ARG A 535 5.70 5.46 -34.99
N ARG A 536 5.62 4.62 -33.95
CA ARG A 536 5.59 3.17 -34.10
C ARG A 536 4.35 2.71 -34.86
N PHE A 537 3.18 3.24 -34.54
CA PHE A 537 1.93 2.89 -35.21
C PHE A 537 1.94 3.28 -36.70
N VAL A 538 2.46 4.47 -37.03
CA VAL A 538 2.64 4.90 -38.43
C VAL A 538 3.62 3.98 -39.16
N ALA A 539 4.74 3.60 -38.52
CA ALA A 539 5.70 2.68 -39.10
C ALA A 539 5.12 1.28 -39.34
N GLU A 540 4.35 0.73 -38.39
CA GLU A 540 3.67 -0.57 -38.51
C GLU A 540 2.66 -0.56 -39.68
N ARG A 541 1.84 0.50 -39.81
CA ARG A 541 0.92 0.65 -40.96
C ARG A 541 1.64 0.78 -42.29
N ALA A 542 2.75 1.53 -42.33
CA ALA A 542 3.55 1.66 -43.55
C ALA A 542 4.17 0.33 -43.98
N LEU A 543 4.61 -0.48 -43.01
CA LEU A 543 5.14 -1.82 -43.25
C LEU A 543 4.05 -2.77 -43.75
N GLU A 544 2.86 -2.72 -43.17
CA GLU A 544 1.72 -3.55 -43.58
C GLU A 544 1.23 -3.19 -44.99
N ALA A 545 1.16 -1.90 -45.33
CA ALA A 545 0.86 -1.45 -46.69
C ALA A 545 1.92 -1.94 -47.70
N ARG A 546 3.22 -1.85 -47.35
CA ARG A 546 4.30 -2.38 -48.19
C ARG A 546 4.20 -3.89 -48.39
N ASN A 547 3.82 -4.65 -47.35
CA ASN A 547 3.64 -6.09 -47.47
C ASN A 547 2.47 -6.44 -48.40
N GLN A 548 1.35 -5.72 -48.32
CA GLN A 548 0.23 -5.89 -49.25
C GLN A 548 0.61 -5.56 -50.69
N ASP A 549 1.42 -4.51 -50.91
CA ASP A 549 1.91 -4.19 -52.25
C ASP A 549 2.88 -5.24 -52.78
N LEU A 550 3.72 -5.83 -51.92
CA LEU A 550 4.57 -6.97 -52.27
C LEU A 550 3.75 -8.21 -52.66
N GLU A 551 2.68 -8.51 -51.92
CA GLU A 551 1.76 -9.61 -52.26
C GLU A 551 1.10 -9.39 -53.62
N ARG A 552 0.55 -8.19 -53.87
CA ARG A 552 -0.05 -7.84 -55.17
C ARG A 552 0.94 -7.94 -56.32
N LEU A 553 2.17 -7.46 -56.11
CA LEU A 553 3.23 -7.55 -57.12
C LEU A 553 3.61 -9.00 -57.38
N SER A 554 3.73 -9.82 -56.34
CA SER A 554 4.02 -11.25 -56.43
C SER A 554 2.91 -11.99 -57.21
N ASP A 555 1.65 -11.73 -56.89
CA ASP A 555 0.49 -12.30 -57.58
C ASP A 555 0.40 -11.84 -59.04
N GLY A 556 0.70 -10.57 -59.31
CA GLY A 556 0.79 -10.03 -60.66
C GLY A 556 1.91 -10.72 -61.47
N LEU A 557 3.06 -10.93 -60.85
CA LEU A 557 4.18 -11.65 -61.46
C LEU A 557 3.76 -13.09 -61.78
N ARG A 558 3.09 -13.77 -60.84
CA ARG A 558 2.55 -15.11 -61.03
C ARG A 558 1.55 -15.18 -62.20
N HIS A 559 0.60 -14.24 -62.28
CA HIS A 559 -0.39 -14.21 -63.36
C HIS A 559 0.24 -13.94 -64.72
N THR A 560 1.24 -13.05 -64.78
CA THR A 560 1.98 -12.79 -66.03
C THR A 560 2.81 -13.99 -66.46
N THR A 561 3.42 -14.73 -65.52
CA THR A 561 4.11 -15.98 -65.83
C THR A 561 3.15 -17.06 -66.33
N GLU A 562 1.99 -17.21 -65.70
CA GLU A 562 0.96 -18.18 -66.13
C GLU A 562 0.43 -17.85 -67.54
N LYS A 563 0.20 -16.56 -67.85
CA LYS A 563 -0.18 -16.12 -69.20
C LYS A 563 0.91 -16.36 -70.25
N LEU A 564 2.17 -16.12 -69.91
CA LEU A 564 3.30 -16.41 -70.78
C LEU A 564 3.40 -17.90 -71.08
N GLU A 565 3.21 -18.75 -70.08
CA GLU A 565 3.15 -20.20 -70.25
C GLU A 565 1.99 -20.63 -71.15
N GLU A 566 0.80 -20.05 -70.97
CA GLU A 566 -0.36 -20.33 -71.81
C GLU A 566 -0.16 -19.88 -73.27
N GLN A 567 0.43 -18.69 -73.48
CA GLN A 567 0.77 -18.21 -74.83
C GLN A 567 1.85 -19.08 -75.48
N THR A 568 2.85 -19.49 -74.72
CA THR A 568 3.90 -20.42 -75.19
C THR A 568 3.29 -21.77 -75.56
N ARG A 569 2.33 -22.28 -74.78
CA ARG A 569 1.60 -23.50 -75.09
C ARG A 569 0.78 -23.38 -76.38
N LYS A 570 0.06 -22.27 -76.56
CA LYS A 570 -0.70 -21.99 -77.81
C LYS A 570 0.22 -21.85 -79.03
N LEU A 571 1.39 -21.24 -78.85
CA LEU A 571 2.42 -21.18 -79.90
C LEU A 571 2.93 -22.57 -80.26
N GLN A 572 3.19 -23.43 -79.27
CA GLN A 572 3.59 -24.81 -79.50
C GLN A 572 2.49 -25.63 -80.17
N GLU A 573 1.23 -25.47 -79.76
CA GLU A 573 0.07 -26.14 -80.37
C GLU A 573 -0.16 -25.70 -81.83
N THR A 574 0.04 -24.41 -82.13
CA THR A 574 -0.06 -23.88 -83.51
C THR A 574 1.13 -24.25 -84.36
N GLU A 575 2.35 -24.30 -83.81
CA GLU A 575 3.51 -24.88 -84.48
C GLU A 575 3.25 -26.35 -84.80
N THR A 576 2.79 -27.17 -83.86
CA THR A 576 2.49 -28.58 -84.16
C THR A 576 1.38 -28.75 -85.20
N GLY A 577 0.36 -27.90 -85.20
CA GLY A 577 -0.68 -27.90 -86.24
C GLY A 577 -0.18 -27.49 -87.63
N LEU A 578 0.71 -26.48 -87.72
CA LEU A 578 1.33 -26.06 -88.98
C LEU A 578 2.25 -27.14 -89.58
N TRP A 579 2.93 -27.90 -88.72
CA TRP A 579 3.72 -29.07 -89.11
C TRP A 579 2.84 -30.23 -89.64
N GLU A 580 1.65 -30.43 -89.09
CA GLU A 580 0.68 -31.45 -89.57
C GLU A 580 0.07 -31.08 -90.93
N ASP A 581 -0.10 -29.78 -91.22
CA ASP A 581 -0.60 -29.26 -92.51
C ASP A 581 0.48 -29.12 -93.60
N GLY A 582 1.74 -29.50 -93.32
CA GLY A 582 2.83 -29.56 -94.32
C GLY A 582 3.38 -28.20 -94.76
N ILE A 583 3.20 -27.15 -93.96
CA ILE A 583 3.71 -25.80 -94.21
C ILE A 583 4.96 -25.60 -93.34
N GLU A 584 6.13 -25.44 -93.97
CA GLU A 584 7.36 -25.10 -93.23
C GLU A 584 7.20 -23.71 -92.56
N PRO A 585 7.50 -23.60 -91.24
CA PRO A 585 7.37 -22.34 -90.53
C PRO A 585 8.37 -21.31 -91.08
N PRO A 586 8.00 -20.02 -91.17
CA PRO A 586 8.82 -19.00 -91.80
C PRO A 586 10.16 -18.81 -91.05
N GLU A 587 11.27 -18.86 -91.79
CA GLU A 587 12.57 -18.43 -91.29
C GLU A 587 12.56 -16.93 -91.01
N GLY A 588 12.52 -16.59 -89.72
CA GLY A 588 12.55 -15.22 -89.24
C GLY A 588 11.70 -15.08 -87.99
N ARG A 589 12.31 -15.34 -86.82
CA ARG A 589 11.70 -15.00 -85.52
C ARG A 589 11.44 -13.49 -85.51
N PRO A 590 10.20 -13.01 -85.33
CA PRO A 590 10.00 -11.63 -84.93
C PRO A 590 10.44 -11.54 -83.46
N GLU A 591 11.58 -10.88 -83.18
CA GLU A 591 12.05 -10.53 -81.82
C GLU A 591 11.14 -9.51 -81.09
N MET A 592 9.86 -9.41 -81.48
CA MET A 592 8.98 -8.33 -81.05
C MET A 592 7.73 -8.85 -80.34
N THR A 593 7.94 -9.54 -79.21
CA THR A 593 6.97 -9.67 -78.09
C THR A 593 7.64 -10.09 -76.77
N THR A 594 8.79 -10.77 -76.81
CA THR A 594 9.56 -11.09 -75.59
C THR A 594 10.26 -9.90 -74.97
N ALA A 595 10.77 -8.94 -75.76
CA ALA A 595 11.48 -7.78 -75.22
C ALA A 595 10.61 -6.88 -74.31
N GLN A 596 9.31 -6.74 -74.61
CA GLN A 596 8.39 -5.97 -73.76
C GLN A 596 8.00 -6.72 -72.49
N ALA A 597 7.87 -8.05 -72.56
CA ALA A 597 7.58 -8.89 -71.41
C ALA A 597 8.80 -9.08 -70.50
N GLU A 598 10.00 -9.22 -71.08
CA GLU A 598 11.27 -9.25 -70.36
C GLU A 598 11.60 -7.88 -69.76
N ALA A 599 11.34 -6.76 -70.46
CA ALA A 599 11.48 -5.43 -69.88
C ALA A 599 10.47 -5.20 -68.74
N ALA A 600 9.22 -5.66 -68.86
CA ALA A 600 8.24 -5.58 -67.78
C ALA A 600 8.63 -6.49 -66.59
N ARG A 601 9.22 -7.65 -66.86
CA ARG A 601 9.72 -8.57 -65.83
C ARG A 601 10.98 -8.02 -65.14
N GLN A 602 11.92 -7.44 -65.89
CA GLN A 602 13.10 -6.76 -65.34
C GLN A 602 12.72 -5.50 -64.55
N ASP A 603 11.79 -4.68 -65.04
CA ASP A 603 11.29 -3.51 -64.30
C ASP A 603 10.56 -3.93 -63.02
N ALA A 604 9.73 -4.99 -63.07
CA ALA A 604 9.09 -5.55 -61.88
C ALA A 604 10.12 -6.14 -60.89
N GLN A 605 11.16 -6.82 -61.38
CA GLN A 605 12.21 -7.43 -60.56
C GLN A 605 13.14 -6.39 -59.93
N VAL A 606 13.49 -5.33 -60.66
CA VAL A 606 14.25 -4.18 -60.14
C VAL A 606 13.43 -3.41 -59.09
N ARG A 607 12.12 -3.25 -59.29
CA ARG A 607 11.23 -2.66 -58.27
C ARG A 607 11.11 -3.52 -57.01
N LEU A 608 11.13 -4.84 -57.16
CA LEU A 608 11.12 -5.81 -56.05
C LEU A 608 12.43 -5.79 -55.26
N GLU A 609 13.58 -5.73 -55.94
CA GLU A 609 14.90 -5.61 -55.31
C GLU A 609 15.09 -4.24 -54.63
N ALA A 610 14.59 -3.15 -55.24
CA ALA A 610 14.61 -1.82 -54.64
C ALA A 610 13.76 -1.74 -53.35
N LEU A 611 12.62 -2.44 -53.30
CA LEU A 611 11.80 -2.58 -52.08
C LEU A 611 12.48 -3.48 -51.03
N GLY A 612 13.20 -4.51 -51.45
CA GLY A 612 13.98 -5.40 -50.57
C GLY A 612 15.19 -4.72 -49.90
N MET A 613 15.92 -3.87 -50.63
CA MET A 613 17.11 -3.17 -50.08
C MET A 613 16.76 -2.08 -49.06
N VAL A 614 15.57 -1.47 -49.14
CA VAL A 614 15.11 -0.47 -48.16
C VAL A 614 14.77 -1.10 -46.80
N ASN A 615 14.46 -2.40 -46.76
CA ASN A 615 14.17 -3.15 -45.52
C ASN A 615 15.43 -3.55 -44.72
N GLN A 616 16.63 -3.35 -45.27
CA GLN A 616 17.91 -3.62 -44.57
C GLN A 616 18.57 -2.37 -43.97
N LEU A 617 18.02 -1.17 -44.22
CA LEU A 617 18.56 0.11 -43.74
C LEU A 617 17.61 0.89 -42.80
N ALA A 618 16.49 0.28 -42.38
CA ALA A 618 15.49 0.88 -41.49
C ALA A 618 15.54 0.30 -40.07
#